data_AF-A0A292SKS3-F1
#
_entry.id   AF-A0A292SKS3-F1
#
_cell.length_a   1.000
_cell.length_b   1.000
_cell.length_c   1.000
_cell.angle_alpha   90.00
_cell.angle_beta   90.00
_cell.angle_gamma   90.00
#
_symmetry.space_group_name_H-M   'P 1'
#
loop_
_entity.id
_entity.type
_entity.pdbx_description
1 polymer ?
#
loop_
_entity_poly.entity_id
_entity_poly.type
_entity_poly.pdbx_seq_one_letter_code
_entity_poly.pdbx_strand_id
1 'polypeptide(L)'
;MEIPKKLLTNMPFFNVQKVDKPVKALFKQISDKDDRLLFAPLKLKHEELGDMYVSVHKHERAWNRHELDIEDRSGYVLGKEIFSIDEGNKKMFGFDIFVDPYYRKKKLAELLRLFSIMIMNENKSPRLKIYSKNTAVYFHSKYKFEPQIWQFMDRDKALESIAENEAKEFIEMSRFAKNIQDRVRFFREDGAKQRELCEETQELMQDYINLAMQKQSPEKNYPLKWGMDMVLTKEKVESNKEFYNPLFERHGLDYRL
;
A
#
# COMPACT_ATOMS: atom_id res chain seq x y z
N MET A 1 -44.43 -16.01 -17.83
CA MET A 1 -43.38 -16.92 -17.34
C MET A 1 -42.33 -16.05 -16.69
N GLU A 2 -42.49 -15.82 -15.39
CA GLU A 2 -41.70 -14.87 -14.61
C GLU A 2 -40.49 -15.57 -14.00
N ILE A 3 -39.32 -14.95 -14.11
CA ILE A 3 -38.07 -15.40 -13.51
C ILE A 3 -38.10 -14.99 -12.03
N PRO A 4 -37.86 -15.89 -11.05
CA PRO A 4 -37.97 -15.54 -9.65
C PRO A 4 -36.79 -14.65 -9.20
N LYS A 5 -37.12 -13.46 -8.69
CA LYS A 5 -36.25 -12.60 -7.88
C LYS A 5 -35.96 -13.25 -6.51
N LYS A 6 -35.04 -14.21 -6.45
CA LYS A 6 -34.38 -14.63 -5.20
C LYS A 6 -32.98 -15.16 -5.49
N LEU A 7 -31.99 -14.26 -5.46
CA LEU A 7 -30.56 -14.58 -5.27
C LEU A 7 -29.78 -13.31 -4.89
N LEU A 8 -30.35 -12.52 -3.98
CA LEU A 8 -29.76 -11.28 -3.45
C LEU A 8 -29.82 -11.25 -1.92
N THR A 9 -29.48 -12.36 -1.26
CA THR A 9 -29.23 -12.39 0.18
C THR A 9 -28.36 -13.61 0.49
N ASN A 10 -27.07 -13.37 0.67
CA ASN A 10 -26.17 -14.09 1.59
C ASN A 10 -24.72 -13.65 1.32
N MET A 11 -24.41 -12.38 1.61
CA MET A 11 -23.07 -12.03 2.07
C MET A 11 -23.11 -12.10 3.59
N PRO A 12 -22.15 -12.76 4.27
CA PRO A 12 -22.10 -12.74 5.72
C PRO A 12 -21.92 -11.29 6.17
N PHE A 13 -22.97 -10.76 6.80
CA PHE A 13 -22.88 -9.56 7.61
C PHE A 13 -21.85 -9.85 8.70
N PHE A 14 -20.64 -9.31 8.54
CA PHE A 14 -19.75 -9.14 9.68
C PHE A 14 -20.47 -8.18 10.63
N ASN A 15 -20.85 -8.69 11.81
CA ASN A 15 -21.29 -7.86 12.92
C ASN A 15 -20.21 -6.81 13.18
N VAL A 16 -20.46 -5.57 12.75
CA VAL A 16 -19.62 -4.43 13.13
C VAL A 16 -19.94 -4.14 14.60
N GLN A 17 -19.18 -4.73 15.52
CA GLN A 17 -19.19 -4.28 16.90
C GLN A 17 -18.73 -2.83 16.91
N LYS A 18 -19.58 -1.93 17.41
CA LYS A 18 -19.25 -0.52 17.60
C LYS A 18 -18.01 -0.43 18.48
N VAL A 19 -16.94 0.13 17.93
CA VAL A 19 -15.77 0.55 18.69
C VAL A 19 -16.22 1.59 19.72
N ASP A 20 -15.74 1.49 20.96
CA ASP A 20 -15.88 2.55 21.97
C ASP A 20 -15.38 3.86 21.33
N LYS A 21 -16.26 4.87 21.20
CA LYS A 21 -16.07 6.20 20.56
C LYS A 21 -14.81 6.37 19.68
N PRO A 22 -14.96 6.62 18.36
CA PRO A 22 -13.85 6.89 17.46
C PRO A 22 -12.83 7.89 18.02
N VAL A 23 -11.55 7.58 17.84
CA VAL A 23 -10.42 8.32 18.39
C VAL A 23 -9.89 9.28 17.33
N LYS A 24 -9.86 10.57 17.67
CA LYS A 24 -9.29 11.60 16.81
C LYS A 24 -7.76 11.60 16.92
N ALA A 25 -7.07 11.43 15.79
CA ALA A 25 -5.63 11.62 15.74
C ALA A 25 -5.30 13.13 15.77
N LEU A 26 -4.39 13.52 16.67
CA LEU A 26 -3.91 14.90 16.78
C LEU A 26 -2.55 14.99 16.11
N PHE A 27 -2.35 15.97 15.23
CA PHE A 27 -1.08 16.19 14.54
C PHE A 27 -0.30 17.33 15.17
N LYS A 28 1.02 17.15 15.28
CA LYS A 28 1.95 18.12 15.85
C LYS A 28 3.17 18.27 14.96
N GLN A 29 3.71 19.48 14.93
CA GLN A 29 5.00 19.74 14.30
C GLN A 29 6.11 18.94 14.98
N ILE A 30 7.10 18.51 14.21
CA ILE A 30 8.28 17.81 14.74
C ILE A 30 9.07 18.73 15.69
N SER A 31 9.16 20.02 15.34
CA SER A 31 9.75 21.08 16.17
C SER A 31 9.25 22.45 15.73
N ASP A 32 9.49 23.50 16.52
CA ASP A 32 9.09 24.88 16.16
C ASP A 32 9.67 25.40 14.84
N LYS A 33 10.74 24.75 14.33
CA LYS A 33 11.40 25.10 13.05
C LYS A 33 11.08 24.11 11.93
N ASP A 34 10.24 23.13 12.19
CA ASP A 34 9.94 22.03 11.29
C ASP A 34 8.41 21.90 11.11
N ASP A 35 7.94 22.32 9.95
CA ASP A 35 6.53 22.34 9.57
C ASP A 35 5.98 20.97 9.19
N ARG A 36 6.80 19.91 9.21
CA ARG A 36 6.31 18.53 9.03
C ARG A 36 5.52 18.09 10.25
N LEU A 37 4.44 17.35 9.99
CA LEU A 37 3.48 16.91 10.99
C LEU A 37 3.58 15.40 11.25
N LEU A 38 3.61 15.02 12.52
CA LEU A 38 3.45 13.64 12.98
C LEU A 38 2.24 13.57 13.93
N PHE A 39 1.58 12.42 14.04
CA PHE A 39 0.52 12.29 15.03
C PHE A 39 1.09 12.11 16.44
N ALA A 40 0.42 12.71 17.41
CA ALA A 40 0.67 12.49 18.82
C ALA A 40 0.25 11.08 19.23
N PRO A 41 0.89 10.48 20.26
CA PRO A 41 0.53 9.14 20.72
C PRO A 41 -0.97 9.01 20.98
N LEU A 42 -1.57 7.94 20.47
CA LEU A 42 -2.99 7.68 20.63
C LEU A 42 -3.24 6.26 21.13
N LYS A 43 -4.32 6.11 21.89
CA LYS A 43 -4.80 4.82 22.37
C LYS A 43 -5.94 4.36 21.48
N LEU A 44 -5.85 3.15 20.94
CA LEU A 44 -6.91 2.51 20.16
C LEU A 44 -7.42 1.26 20.86
N LYS A 45 -8.63 0.83 20.50
CA LYS A 45 -9.18 -0.46 20.91
C LYS A 45 -9.33 -1.35 19.69
N HIS A 46 -8.55 -2.43 19.64
CA HIS A 46 -8.66 -3.46 18.63
C HIS A 46 -9.64 -4.56 19.09
N GLU A 47 -10.47 -5.03 18.17
CA GLU A 47 -11.50 -6.05 18.44
C GLU A 47 -10.93 -7.30 19.12
N GLU A 48 -9.78 -7.77 18.63
CA GLU A 48 -9.17 -9.03 19.11
C GLU A 48 -8.00 -8.83 20.09
N LEU A 49 -7.35 -7.66 20.08
CA LEU A 49 -6.11 -7.42 20.84
C LEU A 49 -6.34 -6.53 22.06
N GLY A 50 -7.53 -5.97 22.22
CA GLY A 50 -7.85 -5.03 23.28
C GLY A 50 -7.18 -3.68 23.04
N ASP A 51 -6.68 -3.05 24.10
CA ASP A 51 -6.07 -1.72 23.94
C ASP A 51 -4.71 -1.82 23.28
N MET A 52 -4.49 -0.95 22.30
CA MET A 52 -3.21 -0.74 21.64
C MET A 52 -2.82 0.74 21.78
N TYR A 53 -1.51 0.98 21.74
CA TYR A 53 -0.93 2.31 21.75
C TYR A 53 -0.20 2.53 20.43
N VAL A 54 -0.49 3.64 19.76
CA VAL A 54 0.19 3.99 18.50
C VAL A 54 1.01 5.24 18.75
N SER A 55 2.29 5.20 18.39
CA SER A 55 3.20 6.31 18.59
C SER A 55 4.09 6.51 17.34
N VAL A 56 4.62 7.72 17.19
CA VAL A 56 5.68 8.00 16.20
C VAL A 56 6.83 8.66 16.93
N HIS A 57 8.04 8.18 16.68
CA HIS A 57 9.25 8.74 17.24
C HIS A 57 10.38 8.77 16.19
N LYS A 58 11.50 9.42 16.52
CA LYS A 58 12.66 9.48 15.64
C LYS A 58 13.34 8.10 15.60
N HIS A 59 13.62 7.60 14.41
CA HIS A 59 14.35 6.35 14.26
C HIS A 59 15.82 6.53 14.64
N GLU A 60 16.32 5.70 15.55
CA GLU A 60 17.64 5.90 16.17
C GLU A 60 18.81 5.75 15.19
N ARG A 61 18.67 4.88 14.19
CA ARG A 61 19.79 4.41 13.35
C ARG A 61 19.91 5.13 12.01
N ALA A 62 19.05 6.10 11.71
CA ALA A 62 19.10 6.83 10.46
C ALA A 62 18.67 8.28 10.62
N TRP A 63 19.44 9.17 10.02
CA TRP A 63 19.08 10.58 9.93
C TRP A 63 17.77 10.74 9.15
N ASN A 64 16.92 11.66 9.63
CA ASN A 64 15.68 12.03 8.97
C ASN A 64 14.67 10.87 8.76
N ARG A 65 14.69 9.87 9.65
CA ARG A 65 13.69 8.80 9.66
C ARG A 65 12.87 8.80 10.93
N HIS A 66 11.64 8.33 10.80
CA HIS A 66 10.69 8.14 11.87
C HIS A 66 10.28 6.67 11.92
N GLU A 67 9.95 6.21 13.12
CA GLU A 67 9.42 4.88 13.39
C GLU A 67 8.03 5.07 13.99
N LEU A 68 7.04 4.46 13.34
CA LEU A 68 5.67 4.38 13.79
C LEU A 68 5.45 3.00 14.38
N ASP A 69 5.06 2.94 15.65
CA ASP A 69 4.85 1.69 16.37
C ASP A 69 3.39 1.51 16.76
N ILE A 70 2.96 0.25 16.74
CA ILE A 70 1.74 -0.23 17.40
C ILE A 70 2.17 -1.16 18.53
N GLU A 71 1.89 -0.76 19.76
CA GLU A 71 2.26 -1.47 20.98
C GLU A 71 1.02 -2.01 21.70
N ASP A 72 1.18 -3.10 22.46
CA ASP A 72 0.18 -3.54 23.43
C ASP A 72 0.31 -2.81 24.78
N ARG A 73 -0.52 -3.18 25.76
CA ARG A 73 -0.49 -2.58 27.11
C ARG A 73 0.81 -2.83 27.89
N SER A 74 1.63 -3.80 27.48
CA SER A 74 2.92 -4.09 28.09
C SER A 74 4.08 -3.32 27.45
N GLY A 75 3.81 -2.59 26.36
CA GLY A 75 4.83 -1.91 25.55
C GLY A 75 5.49 -2.84 24.53
N TYR A 76 4.93 -4.03 24.28
CA TYR A 76 5.44 -4.91 23.24
C TYR A 76 5.01 -4.42 21.85
N VAL A 77 5.98 -4.22 20.96
CA VAL A 77 5.74 -3.75 19.58
C VAL A 77 5.15 -4.88 18.73
N LEU A 78 3.87 -4.75 18.39
CA LEU A 78 3.10 -5.68 17.57
C LEU A 78 3.36 -5.51 16.08
N GLY A 79 3.65 -4.27 15.66
CA GLY A 79 3.97 -3.93 14.29
C GLY A 79 4.51 -2.51 14.20
N LYS A 80 5.26 -2.24 13.14
CA LYS A 80 5.92 -0.96 12.93
C LYS A 80 6.12 -0.59 11.47
N GLU A 81 6.29 0.70 11.22
CA GLU A 81 6.67 1.26 9.93
C GLU A 81 7.81 2.27 10.07
N ILE A 82 8.85 2.14 9.25
CA ILE A 82 9.93 3.12 9.15
C ILE A 82 9.69 3.97 7.90
N PHE A 83 9.69 5.29 8.06
CA PHE A 83 9.44 6.23 6.95
C PHE A 83 10.22 7.54 7.12
N SER A 84 10.24 8.38 6.08
CA SER A 84 10.75 9.74 6.11
C SER A 84 9.83 10.68 5.35
N ILE A 85 9.89 11.97 5.71
CA ILE A 85 9.24 13.07 4.99
C ILE A 85 10.32 14.07 4.60
N ASP A 86 10.52 14.31 3.31
CA ASP A 86 11.53 15.26 2.83
C ASP A 86 11.13 16.71 3.20
N GLU A 87 12.06 17.48 3.76
CA GLU A 87 11.77 18.83 4.28
C GLU A 87 11.38 19.80 3.16
N GLY A 88 12.10 19.75 2.03
CA GLY A 88 11.97 20.75 0.96
C GLY A 88 10.78 20.55 0.03
N ASN A 89 10.28 19.33 -0.11
CA ASN A 89 9.19 19.01 -1.05
C ASN A 89 8.10 18.10 -0.48
N LYS A 90 8.18 17.77 0.81
CA LYS A 90 7.25 16.92 1.55
C LYS A 90 7.04 15.52 1.00
N LYS A 91 7.83 15.05 0.02
CA LYS A 91 7.73 13.68 -0.50
C LYS A 91 7.99 12.70 0.64
N MET A 92 7.12 11.70 0.74
CA MET A 92 7.26 10.64 1.74
C MET A 92 7.87 9.38 1.14
N PHE A 93 8.68 8.71 1.95
CA PHE A 93 9.32 7.43 1.61
C PHE A 93 9.09 6.45 2.75
N GLY A 94 8.51 5.28 2.45
CA GLY A 94 8.44 4.15 3.37
C GLY A 94 9.59 3.18 3.10
N PHE A 95 10.23 2.73 4.17
CA PHE A 95 11.43 1.87 4.12
C PHE A 95 11.16 0.45 4.58
N ASP A 96 10.34 0.29 5.62
CA ASP A 96 9.99 -1.02 6.15
C ASP A 96 8.59 -0.97 6.77
N ILE A 97 7.82 -2.03 6.57
CA ILE A 97 6.57 -2.26 7.29
C ILE A 97 6.59 -3.70 7.78
N PHE A 98 6.51 -3.85 9.09
CA PHE A 98 6.66 -5.13 9.76
C PHE A 98 5.51 -5.35 10.73
N VAL A 99 5.01 -6.59 10.74
CA VAL A 99 4.09 -7.07 11.76
C VAL A 99 4.67 -8.36 12.29
N ASP A 100 4.73 -8.47 13.61
CA ASP A 100 5.19 -9.65 14.29
C ASP A 100 4.41 -10.88 13.76
N PRO A 101 5.09 -11.99 13.42
CA PRO A 101 4.47 -13.18 12.84
C PRO A 101 3.23 -13.69 13.57
N TYR A 102 3.23 -13.64 14.91
CA TYR A 102 2.12 -14.10 15.75
C TYR A 102 0.85 -13.27 15.55
N TYR A 103 1.02 -11.98 15.27
CA TYR A 103 -0.08 -11.02 15.10
C TYR A 103 -0.45 -10.78 13.63
N ARG A 104 0.16 -11.51 12.69
CA ARG A 104 -0.25 -11.48 11.29
C ARG A 104 -1.72 -11.92 11.18
N LYS A 105 -2.44 -11.29 10.24
CA LYS A 105 -3.91 -11.40 10.03
C LYS A 105 -4.78 -10.60 11.00
N LYS A 106 -4.23 -9.96 12.04
CA LYS A 106 -4.96 -9.01 12.92
C LYS A 106 -5.06 -7.59 12.34
N LYS A 107 -5.03 -7.46 11.00
CA LYS A 107 -5.10 -6.18 10.27
C LYS A 107 -4.11 -5.08 10.71
N LEU A 108 -3.05 -5.40 11.47
CA LEU A 108 -2.08 -4.40 11.93
C LEU A 108 -1.34 -3.73 10.77
N ALA A 109 -1.00 -4.46 9.70
CA ALA A 109 -0.39 -3.86 8.52
C ALA A 109 -1.33 -2.88 7.81
N GLU A 110 -2.64 -3.17 7.78
CA GLU A 110 -3.66 -2.25 7.27
C GLU A 110 -3.66 -0.96 8.11
N LEU A 111 -3.62 -1.10 9.44
CA LEU A 111 -3.60 0.03 10.35
C LEU A 111 -2.34 0.90 10.20
N LEU A 112 -1.14 0.29 10.14
CA LEU A 112 0.11 1.00 9.84
C LEU A 112 -0.01 1.81 8.53
N ARG A 113 -0.51 1.16 7.47
CA ARG A 113 -0.70 1.80 6.16
C ARG A 113 -1.68 2.97 6.24
N LEU A 114 -2.80 2.82 6.95
CA LEU A 114 -3.76 3.92 7.15
C LEU A 114 -3.12 5.11 7.87
N PHE A 115 -2.31 4.88 8.90
CA PHE A 115 -1.58 5.97 9.55
C PHE A 115 -0.58 6.66 8.61
N SER A 116 0.15 5.91 7.78
CA SER A 116 1.05 6.51 6.78
C SER A 116 0.31 7.42 5.79
N ILE A 117 -0.94 7.07 5.45
CA ILE A 117 -1.82 7.85 4.57
C ILE A 117 -2.33 9.11 5.28
N MET A 118 -2.68 9.01 6.56
CA MET A 118 -3.06 10.19 7.37
C MET A 118 -1.87 11.17 7.46
N ILE A 119 -0.67 10.67 7.76
CA ILE A 119 0.55 11.50 7.79
C ILE A 119 0.78 12.15 6.42
N MET A 120 0.65 11.39 5.33
CA MET A 120 0.76 11.92 3.97
C MET A 120 -0.23 13.06 3.69
N ASN A 121 -1.49 12.87 4.08
CA ASN A 121 -2.53 13.86 3.86
C ASN A 121 -2.30 15.15 4.67
N GLU A 122 -1.99 15.03 5.96
CA GLU A 122 -1.76 16.19 6.85
C GLU A 122 -0.53 16.99 6.45
N ASN A 123 0.53 16.32 5.97
CA ASN A 123 1.72 16.99 5.44
C ASN A 123 1.52 17.56 4.04
N LYS A 124 0.33 17.37 3.43
CA LYS A 124 0.06 17.70 2.02
C LYS A 124 1.14 17.11 1.09
N SER A 125 1.66 15.94 1.46
CA SER A 125 2.70 15.28 0.69
C SER A 125 2.15 14.92 -0.69
N PRO A 126 2.89 15.19 -1.77
CA PRO A 126 2.42 14.87 -3.11
C PRO A 126 2.35 13.35 -3.34
N ARG A 127 3.17 12.58 -2.62
CA ARG A 127 3.25 11.12 -2.77
C ARG A 127 3.93 10.42 -1.60
N LEU A 128 3.58 9.15 -1.43
CA LEU A 128 4.32 8.17 -0.64
C LEU A 128 4.92 7.11 -1.57
N LYS A 129 6.24 7.04 -1.64
CA LYS A 129 6.98 6.02 -2.39
C LYS A 129 7.46 4.91 -1.45
N ILE A 130 7.36 3.66 -1.90
CA ILE A 130 7.87 2.48 -1.18
C ILE A 130 8.59 1.55 -2.16
N TYR A 131 9.51 0.74 -1.64
CA TYR A 131 9.89 -0.50 -2.31
C TYR A 131 9.08 -1.64 -1.70
N SER A 132 8.25 -2.30 -2.51
CA SER A 132 7.44 -3.43 -2.08
C SER A 132 8.17 -4.74 -2.36
N LYS A 133 8.29 -5.61 -1.35
CA LYS A 133 8.69 -7.00 -1.58
C LYS A 133 7.66 -7.68 -2.49
N ASN A 134 8.10 -8.64 -3.31
CA ASN A 134 7.24 -9.35 -4.24
C ASN A 134 5.97 -9.93 -3.57
N THR A 135 6.11 -10.47 -2.36
CA THR A 135 5.00 -11.04 -1.57
C THR A 135 4.02 -10.00 -1.01
N ALA A 136 4.36 -8.70 -1.07
CA ALA A 136 3.58 -7.62 -0.49
C ALA A 136 2.94 -6.69 -1.54
N VAL A 137 3.26 -6.85 -2.84
CA VAL A 137 2.74 -5.98 -3.91
C VAL A 137 1.21 -5.92 -3.88
N TYR A 138 0.53 -7.07 -3.84
CA TYR A 138 -0.94 -7.10 -3.77
C TYR A 138 -1.51 -6.46 -2.51
N PHE A 139 -0.80 -6.58 -1.37
CA PHE A 139 -1.20 -5.91 -0.14
C PHE A 139 -1.15 -4.38 -0.32
N HIS A 140 -0.08 -3.84 -0.90
CA HIS A 140 0.05 -2.41 -1.13
C HIS A 140 -0.94 -1.90 -2.20
N SER A 141 -1.16 -2.66 -3.27
CA SER A 141 -2.13 -2.31 -4.33
C SER A 141 -3.57 -2.25 -3.83
N LYS A 142 -3.93 -3.02 -2.79
CA LYS A 142 -5.22 -2.87 -2.10
C LYS A 142 -5.44 -1.44 -1.60
N TYR A 143 -4.38 -0.76 -1.15
CA TYR A 143 -4.37 0.65 -0.71
C TYR A 143 -3.94 1.60 -1.83
N LYS A 144 -4.28 1.25 -3.08
CA LYS A 144 -4.14 2.09 -4.27
C LYS A 144 -2.71 2.50 -4.61
N PHE A 145 -1.71 1.82 -4.07
CA PHE A 145 -0.35 1.94 -4.56
C PHE A 145 -0.27 1.32 -5.96
N GLU A 146 0.39 2.04 -6.85
CA GLU A 146 0.59 1.66 -8.26
C GLU A 146 2.07 1.34 -8.47
N PRO A 147 2.41 0.38 -9.36
CA PRO A 147 3.80 0.09 -9.70
C PRO A 147 4.44 1.32 -10.34
N GLN A 148 5.72 1.54 -10.06
CA GLN A 148 6.50 2.61 -10.63
C GLN A 148 7.74 2.04 -11.33
N ILE A 149 7.71 1.99 -12.66
CA ILE A 149 8.76 1.37 -13.46
C ILE A 149 9.52 2.48 -14.20
N TRP A 150 10.65 2.90 -13.63
CA TRP A 150 11.52 3.91 -14.25
C TRP A 150 12.82 3.33 -14.77
N GLN A 151 13.32 2.27 -14.15
CA GLN A 151 14.59 1.66 -14.53
C GLN A 151 14.35 0.52 -15.52
N PHE A 152 15.27 0.38 -16.48
CA PHE A 152 15.25 -0.70 -17.45
C PHE A 152 15.27 -2.09 -16.78
N MET A 153 16.01 -2.22 -15.68
CA MET A 153 16.02 -3.45 -14.88
C MET A 153 14.65 -3.79 -14.28
N ASP A 154 13.93 -2.79 -13.76
CA ASP A 154 12.60 -3.02 -13.16
C ASP A 154 11.58 -3.42 -14.23
N ARG A 155 11.68 -2.79 -15.41
CA ARG A 155 10.88 -3.14 -16.58
C ARG A 155 11.12 -4.59 -16.97
N ASP A 156 12.37 -5.00 -17.13
CA ASP A 156 12.69 -6.35 -17.58
C ASP A 156 12.20 -7.42 -16.58
N LYS A 157 12.32 -7.16 -15.28
CA LYS A 157 11.79 -8.03 -14.20
C LYS A 157 10.26 -8.11 -14.15
N ALA A 158 9.58 -6.98 -14.41
CA ALA A 158 8.13 -6.94 -14.50
C ALA A 158 7.65 -7.75 -15.71
N LEU A 159 8.25 -7.53 -16.88
CA LEU A 159 7.94 -8.28 -18.10
C LEU A 159 8.18 -9.78 -17.94
N GLU A 160 9.28 -10.19 -17.30
CA GLU A 160 9.54 -11.58 -16.96
C GLU A 160 8.41 -12.19 -16.12
N SER A 161 8.01 -11.50 -15.04
CA SER A 161 6.93 -11.96 -14.15
C SER A 161 5.58 -12.14 -14.87
N ILE A 162 5.28 -11.30 -15.86
CA ILE A 162 4.04 -11.37 -16.64
C ILE A 162 4.15 -12.45 -17.73
N ALA A 163 5.25 -12.49 -18.48
CA ALA A 163 5.45 -13.36 -19.64
C ALA A 163 5.43 -14.86 -19.29
N GLU A 164 5.85 -15.21 -18.09
CA GLU A 164 5.92 -16.60 -17.59
C GLU A 164 4.64 -17.05 -16.89
N ASN A 165 3.63 -16.19 -16.77
CA ASN A 165 2.33 -16.62 -16.26
C ASN A 165 1.58 -17.42 -17.33
N GLU A 166 1.40 -18.72 -17.08
CA GLU A 166 0.72 -19.65 -17.99
C GLU A 166 -0.78 -19.80 -17.70
N ALA A 167 -1.30 -19.11 -16.68
CA ALA A 167 -2.72 -19.18 -16.35
C ALA A 167 -3.57 -18.64 -17.51
N LYS A 168 -4.66 -19.36 -17.81
CA LYS A 168 -5.50 -19.11 -18.99
C LYS A 168 -6.03 -17.68 -19.04
N GLU A 169 -6.42 -17.13 -17.90
CA GLU A 169 -6.92 -15.75 -17.81
C GLU A 169 -5.84 -14.66 -18.02
N PHE A 170 -4.56 -15.01 -17.96
CA PHE A 170 -3.44 -14.07 -18.14
C PHE A 170 -2.76 -14.21 -19.50
N ILE A 171 -3.18 -15.18 -20.34
CA ILE A 171 -2.46 -15.53 -21.58
C ILE A 171 -2.23 -14.34 -22.52
N GLU A 172 -3.20 -13.44 -22.64
CA GLU A 172 -3.06 -12.24 -23.48
C GLU A 172 -2.04 -11.25 -22.89
N MET A 173 -2.05 -11.06 -21.56
CA MET A 173 -1.03 -10.24 -20.88
C MET A 173 0.36 -10.84 -21.05
N SER A 174 0.49 -12.16 -20.96
CA SER A 174 1.75 -12.87 -21.18
C SER A 174 2.25 -12.71 -22.61
N ARG A 175 1.35 -12.67 -23.61
CA ARG A 175 1.69 -12.36 -25.01
C ARG A 175 2.14 -10.91 -25.19
N PHE A 176 1.42 -9.95 -24.60
CA PHE A 176 1.83 -8.55 -24.63
C PHE A 176 3.20 -8.34 -24.00
N ALA A 177 3.47 -8.95 -22.85
CA ALA A 177 4.77 -8.86 -22.20
C ALA A 177 5.90 -9.39 -23.10
N LYS A 178 5.70 -10.53 -23.78
CA LYS A 178 6.66 -11.07 -24.75
C LYS A 178 6.89 -10.13 -25.93
N ASN A 179 5.83 -9.50 -26.45
CA ASN A 179 5.95 -8.51 -27.52
C ASN A 179 6.77 -7.28 -27.07
N ILE A 180 6.55 -6.78 -25.86
CA ILE A 180 7.36 -5.68 -25.31
C ILE A 180 8.81 -6.12 -25.15
N GLN A 181 9.08 -7.35 -24.67
CA GLN A 181 10.44 -7.89 -24.58
C GLN A 181 11.16 -7.94 -25.94
N ASP A 182 10.46 -8.33 -27.01
CA ASP A 182 11.02 -8.32 -28.36
C ASP A 182 11.35 -6.90 -28.83
N ARG A 183 10.48 -5.92 -28.53
CA ARG A 183 10.72 -4.50 -28.81
C ARG A 183 11.88 -3.95 -27.99
N VAL A 184 12.04 -4.35 -26.73
CA VAL A 184 13.19 -3.98 -25.88
C VAL A 184 14.49 -4.47 -26.53
N ARG A 185 14.52 -5.70 -27.07
CA ARG A 185 15.69 -6.24 -27.78
C ARG A 185 15.96 -5.49 -29.09
N PHE A 186 14.92 -5.18 -29.85
CA PHE A 186 15.02 -4.46 -31.12
C PHE A 186 15.55 -3.03 -30.93
N PHE A 187 15.05 -2.30 -29.92
CA PHE A 187 15.43 -0.91 -29.62
C PHE A 187 16.54 -0.79 -28.57
N ARG A 188 17.42 -1.78 -28.43
CA ARG A 188 18.39 -1.87 -27.31
C ARG A 188 19.23 -0.60 -27.12
N GLU A 189 19.66 0.01 -28.22
CA GLU A 189 20.53 1.20 -28.23
C GLU A 189 19.74 2.53 -28.23
N ASP A 190 18.41 2.50 -28.38
CA ASP A 190 17.57 3.69 -28.39
C ASP A 190 17.00 3.97 -26.99
N GLY A 191 17.70 4.82 -26.25
CA GLY A 191 17.30 5.18 -24.88
C GLY A 191 15.92 5.85 -24.77
N ALA A 192 15.43 6.53 -25.81
CA ALA A 192 14.10 7.13 -25.79
C ALA A 192 13.02 6.05 -25.91
N LYS A 193 13.19 5.12 -26.87
CA LYS A 193 12.30 3.97 -27.01
C LYS A 193 12.34 3.05 -25.80
N GLN A 194 13.50 2.84 -25.18
CA GLN A 194 13.60 2.06 -23.94
C GLN A 194 12.77 2.68 -22.79
N ARG A 195 12.67 4.01 -22.73
CA ARG A 195 11.85 4.72 -21.73
C ARG A 195 10.35 4.61 -22.03
N GLU A 196 9.93 4.77 -23.29
CA GLU A 196 8.54 4.52 -23.70
C GLU A 196 8.10 3.10 -23.31
N LEU A 197 8.97 2.10 -23.50
CA LEU A 197 8.69 0.71 -23.12
C LEU A 197 8.61 0.50 -21.60
N CYS A 198 9.25 1.34 -20.78
CA CYS A 198 9.04 1.33 -19.33
C CYS A 198 7.63 1.79 -18.96
N GLU A 199 7.15 2.87 -19.59
CA GLU A 199 5.80 3.40 -19.38
C GLU A 199 4.74 2.35 -19.78
N GLU A 200 4.88 1.76 -20.97
CA GLU A 200 4.00 0.70 -21.45
C GLU A 200 4.02 -0.54 -20.53
N THR A 201 5.20 -0.90 -20.00
CA THR A 201 5.31 -2.00 -19.03
C THR A 201 4.64 -1.65 -17.70
N GLN A 202 4.70 -0.40 -17.26
CA GLN A 202 4.03 0.05 -16.03
C GLN A 202 2.51 -0.11 -16.15
N GLU A 203 1.94 0.29 -17.29
CA GLU A 203 0.51 0.11 -17.58
C GLU A 203 0.13 -1.38 -17.58
N LEU A 204 0.88 -2.21 -18.32
CA LEU A 204 0.63 -3.66 -18.36
C LEU A 204 0.76 -4.31 -16.98
N MET A 205 1.74 -3.91 -16.18
CA MET A 205 1.93 -4.40 -14.81
C MET A 205 0.77 -3.99 -13.90
N GLN A 206 0.28 -2.76 -14.02
CA GLN A 206 -0.87 -2.28 -13.27
C GLN A 206 -2.13 -3.08 -13.62
N ASP A 207 -2.36 -3.38 -14.90
CA ASP A 207 -3.48 -4.20 -15.36
C ASP A 207 -3.36 -5.64 -14.88
N TYR A 208 -2.16 -6.22 -14.94
CA TYR A 208 -1.87 -7.55 -14.40
C TYR A 208 -2.21 -7.64 -12.90
N ILE A 209 -1.74 -6.67 -12.11
CA ILE A 209 -2.04 -6.60 -10.68
C ILE A 209 -3.55 -6.49 -10.45
N ASN A 210 -4.22 -5.60 -11.19
CA ASN A 210 -5.66 -5.38 -11.05
C ASN A 210 -6.47 -6.64 -11.34
N LEU A 211 -6.11 -7.37 -12.40
CA LEU A 211 -6.76 -8.64 -12.72
C LEU A 211 -6.48 -9.70 -11.65
N ALA A 212 -5.24 -9.82 -11.17
CA ALA A 212 -4.88 -10.76 -10.11
C ALA A 212 -5.66 -10.47 -8.82
N MET A 213 -5.80 -9.21 -8.41
CA MET A 213 -6.54 -8.83 -7.20
C MET A 213 -8.04 -9.18 -7.26
N GLN A 214 -8.61 -9.42 -8.43
CA GLN A 214 -9.99 -9.89 -8.57
C GLN A 214 -10.12 -11.41 -8.30
N LYS A 215 -9.00 -12.13 -8.19
CA LYS A 215 -8.94 -13.56 -7.94
C LYS A 215 -8.72 -13.85 -6.46
N GLN A 216 -9.03 -15.08 -6.06
CA GLN A 216 -8.77 -15.54 -4.69
C GLN A 216 -7.26 -15.71 -4.47
N SER A 217 -6.76 -15.24 -3.32
CA SER A 217 -5.35 -15.39 -2.89
C SER A 217 -4.32 -15.08 -4.00
N PRO A 218 -4.32 -13.86 -4.55
CA PRO A 218 -3.41 -13.47 -5.64
C PRO A 218 -1.95 -13.69 -5.30
N GLU A 219 -1.56 -13.47 -4.04
CA GLU A 219 -0.20 -13.67 -3.54
C GLU A 219 0.29 -15.13 -3.64
N LYS A 220 -0.63 -16.09 -3.71
CA LYS A 220 -0.31 -17.52 -3.85
C LYS A 220 -0.45 -18.01 -5.27
N ASN A 221 -1.50 -17.57 -5.96
CA ASN A 221 -1.87 -18.10 -7.27
C ASN A 221 -1.16 -17.38 -8.42
N TYR A 222 -0.76 -16.13 -8.20
CA TYR A 222 -0.06 -15.30 -9.19
C TYR A 222 1.17 -14.64 -8.53
N PRO A 223 2.11 -15.43 -7.99
CA PRO A 223 3.24 -14.86 -7.27
C PRO A 223 4.14 -14.07 -8.22
N LEU A 224 4.49 -12.85 -7.81
CA LEU A 224 5.50 -12.07 -8.51
C LEU A 224 6.90 -12.58 -8.16
N LYS A 225 7.80 -12.61 -9.16
CA LYS A 225 9.18 -13.08 -8.95
C LYS A 225 10.05 -12.04 -8.25
N TRP A 226 9.70 -10.76 -8.39
CA TRP A 226 10.52 -9.64 -7.95
C TRP A 226 9.71 -8.58 -7.20
N GLY A 227 10.36 -7.93 -6.23
CA GLY A 227 9.82 -6.73 -5.61
C GLY A 227 9.93 -5.54 -6.55
N MET A 228 9.17 -4.49 -6.29
CA MET A 228 9.11 -3.31 -7.15
C MET A 228 8.86 -2.03 -6.38
N ASP A 229 9.32 -0.92 -6.94
CA ASP A 229 8.91 0.40 -6.50
C ASP A 229 7.41 0.58 -6.72
N MET A 230 6.73 1.15 -5.73
CA MET A 230 5.33 1.50 -5.80
C MET A 230 5.10 2.91 -5.25
N VAL A 231 4.07 3.57 -5.75
CA VAL A 231 3.73 4.94 -5.38
C VAL A 231 2.24 5.08 -5.09
N LEU A 232 1.92 5.82 -4.03
CA LEU A 232 0.60 6.36 -3.79
C LEU A 232 0.67 7.87 -3.92
N THR A 233 -0.10 8.46 -4.83
CA THR A 233 -0.13 9.91 -5.03
C THR A 233 -1.29 10.55 -4.26
N LYS A 234 -1.18 11.85 -4.01
CA LYS A 234 -2.23 12.63 -3.34
C LYS A 234 -3.55 12.55 -4.12
N GLU A 235 -3.50 12.69 -5.44
CA GLU A 235 -4.67 12.60 -6.31
C GLU A 235 -5.35 11.23 -6.21
N LYS A 236 -4.55 10.16 -6.06
CA LYS A 236 -5.06 8.80 -5.85
C LYS A 236 -5.75 8.65 -4.50
N VAL A 237 -5.21 9.28 -3.45
CA VAL A 237 -5.84 9.32 -2.12
C VAL A 237 -7.19 10.03 -2.20
N GLU A 238 -7.23 11.24 -2.75
CA GLU A 238 -8.44 12.07 -2.86
C GLU A 238 -9.53 11.40 -3.70
N SER A 239 -9.18 10.86 -4.87
CA SER A 239 -10.12 10.15 -5.75
C SER A 239 -10.65 8.83 -5.16
N ASN A 240 -10.01 8.29 -4.12
CA ASN A 240 -10.41 7.05 -3.47
C ASN A 240 -10.84 7.25 -2.00
N LYS A 241 -11.25 8.46 -1.60
CA LYS A 241 -11.70 8.74 -0.22
C LYS A 241 -12.83 7.81 0.26
N GLU A 242 -13.75 7.40 -0.62
CA GLU A 242 -14.85 6.48 -0.30
C GLU A 242 -14.37 5.06 0.02
N PHE A 243 -13.15 4.71 -0.40
CA PHE A 243 -12.49 3.47 0.00
C PHE A 243 -11.82 3.60 1.38
N TYR A 244 -11.16 4.73 1.66
CA TYR A 244 -10.38 4.93 2.89
C TYR A 244 -11.23 5.33 4.09
N ASN A 245 -12.21 6.22 3.93
CA ASN A 245 -13.03 6.74 5.03
C ASN A 245 -13.73 5.61 5.81
N PRO A 246 -14.32 4.58 5.17
CA PRO A 246 -14.85 3.42 5.89
C PRO A 246 -13.78 2.56 6.58
N LEU A 247 -12.53 2.57 6.10
CA LEU A 247 -11.43 1.86 6.75
C LEU A 247 -11.00 2.57 8.03
N PHE A 248 -10.89 3.91 8.02
CA PHE A 248 -10.61 4.68 9.24
C PHE A 248 -11.69 4.41 10.30
N GLU A 249 -12.97 4.50 9.92
CA GLU A 249 -14.09 4.24 10.82
C GLU A 249 -14.04 2.82 11.41
N ARG A 250 -13.76 1.80 10.58
CA ARG A 250 -13.64 0.41 11.03
C ARG A 250 -12.55 0.21 12.09
N HIS A 251 -11.45 0.95 11.97
CA HIS A 251 -10.35 0.90 12.93
C HIS A 251 -10.53 1.87 14.11
N GLY A 252 -11.72 2.47 14.25
CA GLY A 252 -12.04 3.39 15.33
C GLY A 252 -11.30 4.72 15.24
N LEU A 253 -10.91 5.15 14.04
CA LEU A 253 -10.25 6.43 13.81
C LEU A 253 -11.29 7.47 13.37
N ASP A 254 -11.38 8.58 14.11
CA ASP A 254 -12.14 9.77 13.72
C ASP A 254 -11.30 10.59 12.74
N TYR A 255 -11.24 10.12 11.49
CA TYR A 255 -10.48 10.75 10.42
C TYR A 255 -11.21 10.64 9.08
N ARG A 256 -11.12 11.69 8.26
CA ARG A 256 -11.67 11.72 6.90
C ARG A 256 -10.72 12.45 5.96
N LEU A 257 -10.59 11.90 4.75
CA LEU A 257 -9.92 12.51 3.61
C LEU A 257 -10.87 13.39 2.80
#